data_AF-A0A5J4YHZ8-F1
#
_entry.id   AF-A0A5J4YHZ8-F1
#
_cell.length_a   1.000
_cell.length_b   1.000
_cell.length_c   1.000
_cell.angle_alpha   90.00
_cell.angle_beta   90.00
_cell.angle_gamma   90.00
#
_symmetry.space_group_name_H-M   'P 1'
#
loop_
_entity.id
_entity.type
_entity.pdbx_description
1 polymer ?
#
loop_
_entity_poly.entity_id
_entity_poly.type
_entity_poly.pdbx_seq_one_letter_code
_entity_poly.pdbx_strand_id
1 'polypeptide(L)'
;MTTSTSNSHLPASVRSEDVLDQLTQRITVRLRSELQAELQKSSVKTESNHRRARQQIEGSLFQEIESHTCPICYELMVAPQNAPILLFPCGMHSCASTSLGQFRVTAKLCSLSPATLLQHHTNVLPVLKSCHLERLFYAPNVSLQQLIASFAAQSRQLGLQPAPHVSTAEHDSISGADQHDSSTSAVLPDPDALTASRLQSQMTMLTMRCRVLQNELVEGQQEQQAAQATMLCLQHALHHQKALEHATTKQ
;
A
#
# COMPACT_ATOMS: atom_id res chain seq x y z
N MET A 1 101.36 -4.78 27.22
CA MET A 1 100.72 -6.07 26.89
C MET A 1 99.31 -6.04 27.46
N THR A 2 98.30 -5.70 26.66
CA THR A 2 96.89 -6.04 26.92
C THR A 2 96.16 -6.10 25.58
N THR A 3 95.69 -7.30 25.34
CA THR A 3 94.84 -7.86 24.30
C THR A 3 93.53 -7.12 24.05
N SER A 4 93.14 -7.09 22.76
CA SER A 4 91.81 -7.47 22.21
C SER A 4 90.58 -6.68 22.68
N THR A 5 89.73 -6.15 21.78
CA THR A 5 88.80 -7.02 21.04
C THR A 5 88.28 -6.30 19.78
N SER A 6 88.53 -6.90 18.62
CA SER A 6 87.94 -6.55 17.34
C SER A 6 86.58 -7.23 17.20
N ASN A 7 85.56 -6.42 16.93
CA ASN A 7 84.17 -6.79 16.76
C ASN A 7 83.96 -7.30 15.32
N SER A 8 83.80 -8.61 15.13
CA SER A 8 83.49 -9.23 13.84
C SER A 8 81.99 -9.36 13.66
N HIS A 9 81.43 -8.45 12.86
CA HIS A 9 80.06 -8.48 12.37
C HIS A 9 79.93 -9.58 11.30
N LEU A 10 79.21 -10.67 11.60
CA LEU A 10 78.80 -11.69 10.62
C LEU A 10 77.47 -11.28 9.98
N PRO A 11 77.29 -11.47 8.66
CA PRO A 11 76.02 -11.20 7.98
C PRO A 11 75.02 -12.32 8.31
N ALA A 12 73.79 -11.90 8.64
CA ALA A 12 72.68 -12.75 9.00
C ALA A 12 72.40 -13.81 7.91
N SER A 13 72.58 -15.08 8.26
CA SER A 13 72.01 -16.20 7.54
C SER A 13 70.49 -16.09 7.68
N VAL A 14 69.81 -15.69 6.60
CA VAL A 14 68.35 -15.71 6.49
C VAL A 14 67.93 -17.15 6.75
N ARG A 15 67.27 -17.42 7.89
CA ARG A 15 66.84 -18.77 8.22
C ARG A 15 65.63 -19.09 7.35
N SER A 16 65.59 -20.29 6.80
CA SER A 16 64.49 -20.74 5.93
C SER A 16 63.11 -20.63 6.61
N GLU A 17 63.08 -20.64 7.94
CA GLU A 17 61.89 -20.41 8.78
C GLU A 17 61.31 -18.99 8.61
N ASP A 18 62.15 -17.95 8.55
CA ASP A 18 61.69 -16.56 8.37
C ASP A 18 61.01 -16.36 7.02
N VAL A 19 61.45 -17.10 6.00
CA VAL A 19 60.86 -17.08 4.65
C VAL A 19 59.50 -17.77 4.64
N LEU A 20 59.37 -18.91 5.34
CA LEU A 20 58.09 -19.62 5.48
C LEU A 20 57.07 -18.79 6.25
N ASP A 21 57.49 -18.10 7.30
CA ASP A 21 56.62 -17.21 8.08
C ASP A 21 56.16 -16.01 7.26
N GLN A 22 57.05 -15.37 6.51
CA GLN A 22 56.68 -14.28 5.59
C GLN A 22 55.71 -14.75 4.50
N LEU A 23 55.91 -15.95 3.95
CA LEU A 23 55.03 -16.51 2.94
C LEU A 23 53.65 -16.83 3.54
N THR A 24 53.63 -17.46 4.71
CA THR A 24 52.41 -17.80 5.44
C THR A 24 51.61 -16.56 5.80
N GLN A 25 52.29 -15.50 6.26
CA GLN A 25 51.68 -14.21 6.57
C GLN A 25 51.09 -13.55 5.32
N ARG A 26 51.80 -13.57 4.19
CA ARG A 26 51.26 -13.04 2.92
C ARG A 26 50.03 -13.82 2.44
N ILE A 27 50.06 -15.15 2.55
CA ILE A 27 48.93 -16.01 2.18
C ILE A 27 47.72 -15.72 3.07
N THR A 28 47.91 -15.62 4.40
CA THR A 28 46.81 -15.32 5.33
C THR A 28 46.22 -13.93 5.12
N VAL A 29 47.06 -12.92 4.88
CA VAL A 29 46.59 -11.56 4.57
C VAL A 29 45.74 -11.56 3.29
N ARG A 30 46.22 -12.24 2.24
CA ARG A 30 45.49 -12.35 0.97
C ARG A 30 44.16 -13.07 1.15
N LEU A 31 44.14 -14.23 1.81
CA LEU A 31 42.92 -14.99 2.08
C LEU A 31 41.90 -14.19 2.90
N ARG A 32 42.33 -13.44 3.92
CA ARG A 32 41.45 -12.56 4.69
C ARG A 32 40.82 -11.47 3.82
N SER A 33 41.61 -10.86 2.92
CA SER A 33 41.10 -9.82 2.01
C SER A 33 40.08 -10.37 1.00
N GLU A 34 40.32 -11.56 0.45
CA GLU A 34 39.41 -12.21 -0.50
C GLU A 34 38.11 -12.65 0.20
N LEU A 35 38.20 -13.20 1.42
CA LEU A 35 37.03 -13.54 2.23
C LEU A 35 36.19 -12.31 2.61
N GLN A 36 36.83 -11.21 3.01
CA GLN A 36 36.11 -9.96 3.32
C GLN A 36 35.41 -9.40 2.08
N ALA A 37 36.06 -9.42 0.91
CA ALA A 37 35.46 -8.97 -0.33
C ALA A 37 34.22 -9.82 -0.70
N GLU A 38 34.28 -11.14 -0.55
CA GLU A 38 33.16 -12.01 -0.89
C GLU A 38 32.02 -11.94 0.16
N LEU A 39 32.34 -11.70 1.44
CA LEU A 39 31.34 -11.40 2.47
C LEU A 39 30.61 -10.07 2.20
N GLN A 40 31.33 -9.02 1.81
CA GLN A 40 30.69 -7.75 1.43
C GLN A 40 29.79 -7.93 0.21
N LYS A 41 30.28 -8.60 -0.84
CA LYS A 41 29.53 -8.88 -2.06
C LYS A 41 28.29 -9.74 -1.83
N SER A 42 28.38 -10.75 -0.96
CA SER A 42 27.22 -11.57 -0.58
C SER A 42 26.22 -10.81 0.29
N SER A 43 26.68 -9.93 1.20
CA SER A 43 25.78 -9.08 2.00
C SER A 43 24.94 -8.14 1.11
N VAL A 44 25.57 -7.48 0.14
CA VAL A 44 24.90 -6.57 -0.80
C VAL A 44 23.88 -7.30 -1.69
N LYS A 45 24.22 -8.51 -2.16
CA LYS A 45 23.28 -9.37 -2.89
C LYS A 45 22.09 -9.80 -2.02
N THR A 46 22.35 -10.11 -0.76
CA THR A 46 21.31 -10.52 0.19
C THR A 46 20.38 -9.34 0.51
N GLU A 47 20.91 -8.15 0.77
CA GLU A 47 20.12 -6.93 0.99
C GLU A 47 19.27 -6.53 -0.22
N SER A 48 19.85 -6.58 -1.44
CA SER A 48 19.11 -6.27 -2.66
C SER A 48 17.97 -7.27 -2.92
N ASN A 49 18.20 -8.56 -2.67
CA ASN A 49 17.16 -9.59 -2.75
C ASN A 49 16.07 -9.38 -1.69
N HIS A 50 16.45 -9.06 -0.45
CA HIS A 50 15.48 -8.74 0.62
C HIS A 50 14.65 -7.49 0.30
N ARG A 51 15.26 -6.43 -0.25
CA ARG A 51 14.53 -5.24 -0.70
C ARG A 51 13.53 -5.58 -1.80
N ARG A 52 13.94 -6.38 -2.79
CA ARG A 52 13.06 -6.79 -3.89
C ARG A 52 11.89 -7.65 -3.40
N ALA A 53 12.16 -8.61 -2.52
CA ALA A 53 11.11 -9.43 -1.90
C ALA A 53 10.15 -8.58 -1.07
N ARG A 54 10.67 -7.62 -0.30
CA ARG A 54 9.84 -6.69 0.49
C ARG A 54 8.95 -5.82 -0.40
N GLN A 55 9.47 -5.28 -1.50
CA GLN A 55 8.67 -4.51 -2.45
C GLN A 55 7.57 -5.34 -3.12
N GLN A 56 7.84 -6.61 -3.43
CA GLN A 56 6.82 -7.52 -3.96
C GLN A 56 5.73 -7.80 -2.93
N ILE A 57 6.10 -8.02 -1.66
CA ILE A 57 5.15 -8.22 -0.56
C ILE A 57 4.31 -6.96 -0.35
N GLU A 58 4.93 -5.77 -0.31
CA GLU A 58 4.23 -4.49 -0.13
C GLU A 58 3.25 -4.19 -1.27
N GLY A 59 3.61 -4.51 -2.52
CA GLY A 59 2.73 -4.35 -3.68
C GLY A 59 1.50 -5.27 -3.63
N SER A 60 1.70 -6.56 -3.36
CA SER A 60 0.60 -7.51 -3.23
C SER A 60 -0.30 -7.19 -2.03
N LEU A 61 0.30 -6.80 -0.90
CA LEU A 61 -0.43 -6.40 0.30
C LEU A 61 -1.30 -5.16 0.04
N PHE A 62 -0.78 -4.18 -0.70
CA PHE A 62 -1.56 -2.98 -1.04
C PHE A 62 -2.80 -3.34 -1.87
N GLN A 63 -2.63 -4.18 -2.88
CA GLN A 63 -3.73 -4.64 -3.73
C GLN A 63 -4.76 -5.46 -2.94
N GLU A 64 -4.30 -6.30 -2.01
CA GLU A 64 -5.17 -7.06 -1.12
C GLU A 64 -5.91 -6.15 -0.13
N ILE A 65 -5.26 -5.16 0.48
CA ILE A 65 -5.93 -4.19 1.37
C ILE A 65 -6.99 -3.41 0.60
N GLU A 66 -6.66 -2.92 -0.60
CA GLU A 66 -7.60 -2.19 -1.44
C GLU A 66 -8.85 -3.03 -1.74
N SER A 67 -8.69 -4.31 -2.06
CA SER A 67 -9.80 -5.23 -2.36
C SER A 67 -10.74 -5.52 -1.17
N HIS A 68 -10.29 -5.28 0.07
CA HIS A 68 -11.04 -5.59 1.29
C HIS A 68 -11.47 -4.34 2.08
N THR A 69 -11.19 -3.14 1.55
CA THR A 69 -11.61 -1.87 2.17
C THR A 69 -12.92 -1.37 1.59
N CYS A 70 -13.71 -0.71 2.43
CA CYS A 70 -14.96 -0.11 1.98
C CYS A 70 -14.64 1.12 1.11
N PRO A 71 -15.21 1.25 -0.10
CA PRO A 71 -14.95 2.40 -0.97
C PRO A 71 -15.53 3.72 -0.45
N ILE A 72 -16.32 3.68 0.63
CA ILE A 72 -16.99 4.86 1.20
C ILE A 72 -16.20 5.41 2.38
N CYS A 73 -15.91 4.57 3.38
CA CYS A 73 -15.17 4.99 4.57
C CYS A 73 -13.66 4.68 4.51
N TYR A 74 -13.20 3.95 3.51
CA TYR A 74 -11.81 3.49 3.36
C TYR A 74 -11.29 2.64 4.54
N GLU A 75 -12.21 2.07 5.32
CA GLU A 75 -11.88 1.16 6.42
C GLU A 75 -11.95 -0.30 5.95
N LEU A 76 -11.16 -1.16 6.59
CA LEU A 76 -11.18 -2.59 6.34
C LEU A 76 -12.55 -3.17 6.74
N MET A 77 -13.18 -3.95 5.85
CA MET A 77 -14.55 -4.46 6.02
C MET A 77 -14.62 -5.65 6.99
N VAL A 78 -14.08 -5.49 8.20
CA VAL A 78 -14.04 -6.54 9.23
C VAL A 78 -15.35 -6.58 10.01
N ALA A 79 -15.90 -7.77 10.18
CA ALA A 79 -17.07 -8.00 11.01
C ALA A 79 -16.75 -7.80 12.52
N PRO A 80 -17.73 -7.43 13.36
CA PRO A 80 -19.16 -7.24 13.05
C PRO A 80 -19.52 -5.83 12.55
N GLN A 81 -18.72 -4.81 12.88
CA GLN A 81 -19.06 -3.40 12.66
C GLN A 81 -18.99 -2.99 11.19
N ASN A 82 -17.99 -3.48 10.46
CA ASN A 82 -17.75 -3.14 9.06
C ASN A 82 -18.00 -4.32 8.11
N ALA A 83 -18.90 -5.25 8.46
CA ALA A 83 -19.18 -6.42 7.64
C ALA A 83 -19.56 -6.04 6.19
N PRO A 84 -19.03 -6.73 5.17
CA PRO A 84 -19.27 -6.39 3.78
C PRO A 84 -20.73 -6.72 3.38
N ILE A 85 -21.38 -5.74 2.77
CA ILE A 85 -22.73 -5.80 2.24
C ILE A 85 -22.66 -5.65 0.72
N LEU A 86 -23.25 -6.62 0.03
CA LEU A 86 -23.44 -6.64 -1.41
C LEU A 86 -24.66 -5.79 -1.78
N LEU A 87 -24.44 -4.86 -2.72
CA LEU A 87 -25.47 -4.00 -3.28
C LEU A 87 -26.04 -4.64 -4.55
N PHE A 88 -27.31 -5.03 -4.51
CA PHE A 88 -28.02 -5.49 -5.70
C PHE A 88 -28.69 -4.31 -6.42
N PRO A 89 -28.66 -4.25 -7.76
CA PRO A 89 -28.16 -5.27 -8.71
C PRO A 89 -26.70 -5.07 -9.18
N CYS A 90 -26.01 -4.00 -8.74
CA CYS A 90 -24.72 -3.60 -9.31
C CYS A 90 -23.54 -4.51 -8.90
N GLY A 91 -23.68 -5.32 -7.85
CA GLY A 91 -22.64 -6.25 -7.41
C GLY A 91 -21.51 -5.59 -6.60
N MET A 92 -21.63 -4.29 -6.28
CA MET A 92 -20.64 -3.56 -5.49
C MET A 92 -20.73 -3.90 -4.01
N HIS A 93 -19.63 -3.77 -3.29
CA HIS A 93 -19.55 -4.04 -1.85
C HIS A 93 -19.31 -2.76 -1.05
N SER A 94 -19.95 -2.65 0.12
CA SER A 94 -19.73 -1.57 1.09
C SER A 94 -19.85 -2.12 2.52
N CYS A 95 -19.35 -1.44 3.54
CA CYS A 95 -19.48 -1.92 4.92
C CYS A 95 -20.88 -1.64 5.49
N ALA A 96 -21.30 -2.45 6.47
CA ALA A 96 -22.59 -2.31 7.16
C ALA A 96 -22.79 -0.93 7.80
N SER A 97 -21.74 -0.35 8.37
CA SER A 97 -21.77 0.99 8.99
C SER A 97 -22.14 2.10 8.01
N THR A 98 -21.68 2.03 6.76
CA THR A 98 -21.97 3.05 5.72
C THR A 98 -23.24 2.77 4.93
N SER A 99 -23.70 1.53 4.88
CA SER A 99 -24.89 1.12 4.12
C SER A 99 -26.19 1.24 4.92
N LEU A 100 -26.16 1.17 6.26
CA LEU A 100 -27.33 1.30 7.13
C LEU A 100 -27.64 2.76 7.54
N GLY A 101 -26.64 3.64 7.56
CA GLY A 101 -26.80 5.03 7.96
C GLY A 101 -27.02 5.95 6.77
N GLN A 102 -28.29 6.25 6.43
CA GLN A 102 -28.83 7.45 5.72
C GLN A 102 -28.07 8.10 4.54
N PHE A 103 -26.94 7.57 4.09
CA PHE A 103 -26.34 7.96 2.85
C PHE A 103 -27.26 7.42 1.78
N ARG A 104 -28.04 8.32 1.19
CA ARG A 104 -28.27 8.29 -0.24
C ARG A 104 -26.91 7.94 -0.82
N VAL A 105 -26.71 6.66 -1.17
CA VAL A 105 -25.59 6.20 -1.97
C VAL A 105 -25.83 6.90 -3.29
N THR A 106 -25.45 8.18 -3.34
CA THR A 106 -25.67 9.06 -4.46
C THR A 106 -25.04 8.35 -5.63
N ALA A 107 -25.71 8.42 -6.78
CA ALA A 107 -25.35 7.77 -8.02
C ALA A 107 -23.85 7.82 -8.42
N LYS A 108 -23.00 8.60 -7.73
CA LYS A 108 -21.53 8.63 -7.80
C LYS A 108 -20.82 7.27 -7.71
N LEU A 109 -21.20 6.35 -6.80
CA LEU A 109 -20.54 5.03 -6.74
C LEU A 109 -20.88 4.13 -7.94
N CYS A 110 -22.06 4.30 -8.54
CA CYS A 110 -22.48 3.58 -9.74
C CYS A 110 -22.08 4.30 -11.05
N SER A 111 -21.63 5.56 -10.98
CA SER A 111 -21.19 6.36 -12.14
C SER A 111 -19.67 6.42 -12.28
N LEU A 112 -18.92 5.72 -11.40
CA LEU A 112 -17.53 5.39 -11.69
C LEU A 112 -17.51 4.58 -12.99
N SER A 113 -16.89 5.19 -13.99
CA SER A 113 -16.95 4.81 -15.39
C SER A 113 -16.67 3.31 -15.65
N PRO A 114 -17.17 2.74 -16.76
CA PRO A 114 -16.90 1.35 -17.15
C PRO A 114 -15.42 0.96 -17.18
N ALA A 115 -14.50 1.94 -17.23
CA ALA A 115 -13.06 1.72 -17.31
C ALA A 115 -12.46 1.07 -16.04
N THR A 116 -13.02 1.31 -14.85
CA THR A 116 -12.50 0.72 -13.60
C THR A 116 -13.08 -0.68 -13.34
N LEU A 117 -14.27 -0.97 -13.86
CA LEU A 117 -14.91 -2.30 -13.79
C LEU A 117 -14.37 -3.30 -14.83
N LEU A 118 -13.70 -2.82 -15.89
CA LEU A 118 -13.27 -3.64 -17.02
C LEU A 118 -12.07 -4.55 -16.72
N GLN A 119 -11.35 -4.38 -15.62
CA GLN A 119 -10.19 -5.22 -15.32
C GLN A 119 -10.52 -6.54 -14.60
N HIS A 120 -11.72 -6.71 -14.03
CA HIS A 120 -12.03 -7.94 -13.28
C HIS A 120 -13.27 -8.73 -13.73
N HIS A 121 -14.23 -8.20 -14.48
CA HIS A 121 -15.37 -9.01 -14.94
C HIS A 121 -15.88 -8.59 -16.33
N THR A 122 -15.48 -9.32 -17.36
CA THR A 122 -15.79 -9.06 -18.78
C THR A 122 -17.23 -9.37 -19.22
N ASN A 123 -18.18 -9.67 -18.30
CA ASN A 123 -19.52 -10.13 -18.68
C ASN A 123 -20.71 -9.42 -18.00
N VAL A 124 -20.53 -8.24 -17.38
CA VAL A 124 -21.62 -7.53 -16.68
C VAL A 124 -21.87 -6.13 -17.26
N LEU A 125 -22.26 -6.06 -18.54
CA LEU A 125 -22.77 -4.81 -19.14
C LEU A 125 -23.98 -5.15 -20.03
N PRO A 126 -25.21 -5.05 -19.48
CA PRO A 126 -25.99 -3.83 -19.69
C PRO A 126 -26.92 -3.43 -18.51
N VAL A 127 -26.58 -3.75 -17.25
CA VAL A 127 -27.49 -3.47 -16.10
C VAL A 127 -27.25 -2.10 -15.44
N LEU A 128 -26.15 -1.41 -15.74
CA LEU A 128 -25.75 -0.18 -15.03
C LEU A 128 -26.50 1.10 -15.46
N LYS A 129 -27.24 1.11 -16.57
CA LYS A 129 -28.00 2.30 -17.03
C LYS A 129 -29.35 2.51 -16.33
N SER A 130 -29.80 1.57 -15.51
CA SER A 130 -31.14 1.57 -14.92
C SER A 130 -31.12 1.27 -13.41
N CYS A 131 -30.04 1.60 -12.71
CA CYS A 131 -30.01 1.57 -11.25
C CYS A 131 -30.88 2.70 -10.67
N HIS A 132 -32.19 2.62 -10.89
CA HIS A 132 -33.19 3.48 -10.28
C HIS A 132 -33.27 3.14 -8.79
N LEU A 133 -32.76 4.06 -8.01
CA LEU A 133 -32.42 4.04 -6.59
C LEU A 133 -33.60 3.88 -5.60
N GLU A 134 -34.71 3.26 -5.99
CA GLU A 134 -35.89 3.17 -5.11
C GLU A 134 -35.89 1.94 -4.20
N ARG A 135 -35.17 0.86 -4.55
CA ARG A 135 -35.01 -0.32 -3.68
C ARG A 135 -33.66 -0.99 -3.92
N LEU A 136 -32.63 -0.54 -3.22
CA LEU A 136 -31.41 -1.32 -3.09
C LEU A 136 -31.71 -2.50 -2.15
N PHE A 137 -31.50 -3.72 -2.64
CA PHE A 137 -31.49 -4.89 -1.78
C PHE A 137 -30.07 -5.07 -1.24
N TYR A 138 -29.99 -5.16 0.08
CA TYR A 138 -28.75 -5.40 0.80
C TYR A 138 -28.69 -6.88 1.13
N ALA A 139 -27.60 -7.55 0.74
CA ALA A 139 -27.33 -8.90 1.21
C ALA A 139 -25.96 -8.95 1.89
N PRO A 140 -25.83 -9.65 3.03
CA PRO A 140 -24.53 -9.91 3.61
C PRO A 140 -23.70 -10.76 2.64
N ASN A 141 -22.47 -10.33 2.34
CA ASN A 141 -21.55 -11.16 1.58
C ASN A 141 -20.71 -12.02 2.53
N VAL A 142 -21.28 -13.18 2.92
CA VAL A 142 -20.65 -14.12 3.86
C VAL A 142 -19.32 -14.66 3.31
N SER A 143 -19.22 -14.88 2.00
CA SER A 143 -18.00 -15.38 1.37
C SER A 143 -16.86 -14.36 1.48
N LEU A 144 -17.13 -13.09 1.16
CA LEU A 144 -16.16 -12.01 1.31
C LEU A 144 -15.81 -11.78 2.78
N GLN A 145 -16.78 -11.90 3.68
CA GLN A 145 -16.57 -11.80 5.11
C GLN A 145 -15.61 -12.88 5.64
N GLN A 146 -15.70 -14.12 5.15
CA GLN A 146 -14.77 -15.20 5.50
C GLN A 146 -13.35 -14.92 5.00
N LEU A 147 -13.22 -14.42 3.76
CA LEU A 147 -11.91 -14.02 3.21
C LEU A 147 -11.27 -12.91 4.05
N ILE A 148 -12.03 -11.84 4.35
CA ILE A 148 -11.54 -10.73 5.18
C ILE A 148 -11.17 -11.19 6.58
N ALA A 149 -11.95 -12.11 7.18
CA ALA A 149 -11.64 -12.67 8.48
C ALA A 149 -10.33 -13.47 8.46
N SER A 150 -10.11 -14.28 7.43
CA SER A 150 -8.86 -15.04 7.25
C SER A 150 -7.65 -14.12 7.06
N PHE A 151 -7.81 -13.05 6.26
CA PHE A 151 -6.79 -12.04 6.06
C PHE A 151 -6.45 -11.31 7.36
N ALA A 152 -7.46 -10.82 8.09
CA ALA A 152 -7.26 -10.13 9.36
C ALA A 152 -6.56 -11.04 10.40
N ALA A 153 -6.86 -12.34 10.41
CA ALA A 153 -6.17 -13.31 11.25
C ALA A 153 -4.69 -13.49 10.84
N GLN A 154 -4.42 -13.58 9.54
CA GLN A 154 -3.06 -13.70 9.01
C GLN A 154 -2.22 -12.43 9.25
N SER A 155 -2.79 -11.24 9.08
CA SER A 155 -2.10 -9.98 9.35
C SER A 155 -1.69 -9.86 10.82
N ARG A 156 -2.52 -10.35 11.75
CA ARG A 156 -2.19 -10.40 13.19
C ARG A 156 -1.01 -11.31 13.49
N GLN A 157 -0.90 -12.47 12.81
CA GLN A 157 0.23 -13.38 12.97
C GLN A 157 1.56 -12.78 12.51
N LEU A 158 1.52 -11.90 11.51
CA LEU A 158 2.69 -11.21 10.96
C LEU A 158 3.06 -9.92 11.73
N GLY A 159 2.35 -9.58 12.81
CA GLY A 159 2.60 -8.38 13.60
C GLY A 159 2.24 -7.06 12.88
N LEU A 160 1.55 -7.14 11.75
CA LEU A 160 1.08 -6.00 10.96
C LEU A 160 -0.29 -5.56 11.48
N GLN A 161 -0.35 -5.04 12.71
CA GLN A 161 -1.61 -4.47 13.22
C GLN A 161 -1.83 -3.07 12.64
N PRO A 162 -3.00 -2.79 12.03
CA PRO A 162 -3.52 -1.43 12.01
C PRO A 162 -3.84 -1.03 13.44
N ALA A 163 -3.44 0.19 13.83
CA ALA A 163 -3.58 0.68 15.20
C ALA A 163 -5.03 0.50 15.71
N PRO A 164 -5.22 0.04 16.96
CA PRO A 164 -6.55 -0.03 17.55
C PRO A 164 -7.10 1.38 17.69
N HIS A 165 -8.28 1.62 17.11
CA HIS A 165 -9.03 2.84 17.34
C HIS A 165 -9.43 2.91 18.82
N VAL A 166 -8.99 3.99 19.46
CA VAL A 166 -9.50 4.51 20.73
C VAL A 166 -11.01 4.69 20.56
N SER A 167 -11.78 3.77 21.13
CA SER A 167 -13.19 3.97 21.40
C SER A 167 -13.27 4.68 22.75
N THR A 168 -13.42 6.00 22.74
CA THR A 168 -13.95 6.73 23.89
C THR A 168 -15.40 6.31 24.07
N ALA A 169 -15.64 5.32 24.91
CA ALA A 169 -16.94 5.08 25.51
C ALA A 169 -16.68 4.50 26.90
N GLU A 170 -16.73 5.39 27.88
CA GLU A 170 -16.79 5.08 29.30
C GLU A 170 -18.00 4.17 29.56
N HIS A 171 -17.77 3.01 30.16
CA HIS A 171 -18.66 2.49 31.20
C HIS A 171 -17.95 1.42 32.03
N ASP A 172 -17.93 1.67 33.33
CA ASP A 172 -17.45 0.83 34.43
C ASP A 172 -17.88 -0.65 34.33
N SER A 173 -16.96 -1.57 34.65
CA SER A 173 -17.14 -2.59 35.70
C SER A 173 -15.94 -3.55 35.82
N ILE A 174 -15.12 -3.30 36.85
CA ILE A 174 -14.65 -4.21 37.91
C ILE A 174 -14.35 -5.71 37.60
N SER A 175 -13.11 -6.06 37.98
CA SER A 175 -12.55 -7.36 38.48
C SER A 175 -12.12 -8.46 37.52
N GLY A 176 -10.85 -8.87 37.72
CA GLY A 176 -10.34 -10.17 37.30
C GLY A 176 -8.81 -10.17 37.20
N ALA A 177 -8.13 -10.26 38.35
CA ALA A 177 -6.70 -10.51 38.41
C ALA A 177 -6.37 -11.90 37.85
N ASP A 178 -5.34 -12.00 37.02
CA ASP A 178 -4.44 -13.15 37.07
C ASP A 178 -3.06 -12.77 36.52
N GLN A 179 -2.07 -13.04 37.36
CA GLN A 179 -0.65 -12.89 37.11
C GLN A 179 -0.19 -14.03 36.19
N HIS A 180 0.49 -13.71 35.10
CA HIS A 180 1.47 -14.63 34.54
C HIS A 180 2.71 -13.88 34.08
N ASP A 181 3.75 -14.11 34.87
CA ASP A 181 5.14 -13.71 34.68
C ASP A 181 5.69 -14.43 33.43
N SER A 182 6.22 -13.67 32.49
CA SER A 182 7.09 -14.21 31.43
C SER A 182 8.03 -13.11 30.96
N SER A 183 9.23 -13.16 31.52
CA SER A 183 10.35 -12.29 31.21
C SER A 183 10.87 -12.57 29.80
N THR A 184 10.30 -11.90 28.81
CA THR A 184 10.99 -11.66 27.53
C THR A 184 11.52 -10.23 27.57
N SER A 185 12.85 -10.08 27.58
CA SER A 185 13.52 -8.80 27.36
C SER A 185 13.10 -8.23 26.00
N ALA A 186 12.02 -7.47 26.00
CA ALA A 186 11.61 -6.64 24.89
C ALA A 186 12.53 -5.42 24.87
N VAL A 187 13.42 -5.37 23.89
CA VAL A 187 14.06 -4.11 23.47
C VAL A 187 12.90 -3.19 23.07
N LEU A 188 12.57 -2.25 23.94
CA LEU A 188 11.53 -1.25 23.70
C LEU A 188 11.91 -0.49 22.42
N PRO A 189 11.10 -0.52 21.36
CA PRO A 189 11.35 0.28 20.18
C PRO A 189 11.29 1.76 20.59
N ASP A 190 12.30 2.51 20.16
CA ASP A 190 12.47 3.92 20.42
C ASP A 190 11.18 4.68 20.07
N PRO A 191 10.53 5.38 21.02
CA PRO A 191 9.23 6.04 20.79
C PRO A 191 9.26 7.04 19.63
N ASP A 192 10.43 7.58 19.31
CA ASP A 192 10.64 8.51 18.19
C ASP A 192 10.61 7.81 16.81
N ALA A 193 10.94 6.52 16.74
CA ALA A 193 10.87 5.76 15.48
C ALA A 193 9.42 5.41 15.11
N LEU A 194 8.57 5.16 16.10
CA LEU A 194 7.14 4.86 15.91
C LEU A 194 6.35 6.11 15.48
N THR A 195 6.67 7.28 16.03
CA THR A 195 6.06 8.55 15.61
C THR A 195 6.49 8.95 14.20
N ALA A 196 7.77 8.76 13.84
CA ALA A 196 8.26 9.00 12.49
C ALA A 196 7.56 8.10 11.46
N SER A 197 7.39 6.80 11.76
CA SER A 197 6.67 5.86 10.88
C SER A 197 5.20 6.27 10.69
N ARG A 198 4.53 6.68 11.78
CA ARG A 198 3.12 7.14 11.72
C ARG A 198 2.96 8.40 10.88
N LEU A 199 3.85 9.38 11.05
CA LEU A 199 3.87 10.61 10.27
C LEU A 199 4.13 10.33 8.78
N GLN A 200 5.02 9.39 8.48
CA GLN A 200 5.31 8.99 7.11
C GLN A 200 4.06 8.37 6.45
N SER A 201 3.36 7.46 7.12
CA SER A 201 2.10 6.91 6.61
C SER A 201 1.02 7.97 6.40
N GLN A 202 0.90 8.95 7.31
CA GLN A 202 -0.03 10.07 7.14
C GLN A 202 0.35 10.94 5.95
N MET A 203 1.63 11.23 5.75
CA MET A 203 2.11 11.94 4.56
C MET A 203 1.79 11.18 3.28
N THR A 204 2.04 9.87 3.23
CA THR A 204 1.71 9.05 2.05
C THR A 204 0.22 9.08 1.73
N MET A 205 -0.64 8.97 2.74
CA MET A 205 -2.09 9.06 2.56
C MET A 205 -2.51 10.43 2.01
N LEU A 206 -1.97 11.52 2.58
CA LEU A 206 -2.24 12.88 2.11
C LEU A 206 -1.77 13.09 0.67
N THR A 207 -0.58 12.60 0.33
CA THR A 207 -0.05 12.67 -1.04
C THR A 207 -0.96 11.94 -2.03
N MET A 208 -1.43 10.73 -1.69
CA MET A 208 -2.38 10.00 -2.52
C MET A 208 -3.69 10.76 -2.67
N ARG A 209 -4.24 11.32 -1.58
CA ARG A 209 -5.47 12.11 -1.60
C ARG A 209 -5.34 13.37 -2.48
N CYS A 210 -4.22 14.09 -2.38
CA CYS A 210 -3.95 15.24 -3.25
C CYS A 210 -3.89 14.85 -4.72
N ARG A 211 -3.28 13.70 -5.04
CA ARG A 211 -3.19 13.20 -6.42
C ARG A 211 -4.56 12.82 -6.98
N VAL A 212 -5.42 12.19 -6.19
CA VAL A 212 -6.81 11.88 -6.59
C VAL A 212 -7.58 13.16 -6.87
N LEU A 213 -7.55 14.13 -5.95
CA LEU A 213 -8.24 15.42 -6.13
C LEU A 213 -7.73 16.19 -7.36
N GLN A 214 -6.43 16.08 -7.66
CA GLN A 214 -5.85 16.71 -8.85
C GLN A 214 -6.36 16.05 -10.14
N ASN A 215 -6.49 14.71 -10.16
CA ASN A 215 -7.07 14.00 -11.29
C ASN A 215 -8.56 14.36 -11.48
N GLU A 216 -9.33 14.37 -10.39
CA GLU A 216 -10.75 14.76 -10.42
C GLU A 216 -10.94 16.19 -10.96
N LEU A 217 -10.05 17.11 -10.59
CA LEU A 217 -10.08 18.49 -11.10
C LEU A 217 -9.82 18.55 -12.61
N VAL A 218 -8.86 17.76 -13.11
CA VAL A 218 -8.55 17.68 -14.55
C VAL A 218 -9.72 17.06 -15.32
N GLU A 219 -10.30 15.97 -14.80
CA GLU A 219 -11.47 15.32 -15.39
C GLU A 219 -12.66 16.28 -15.44
N GLY A 220 -12.94 16.99 -14.35
CA GLY A 220 -14.00 18.00 -14.31
C GLY A 220 -13.80 19.14 -15.32
N GLN A 221 -12.56 19.57 -15.55
CA GLN A 221 -12.25 20.57 -16.59
C GLN A 221 -12.49 20.03 -18.00
N GLN A 222 -12.13 18.78 -18.27
CA GLN A 222 -12.37 18.14 -19.56
C GLN A 222 -13.86 17.96 -19.84
N GLU A 223 -14.63 17.53 -18.84
CA GLU A 223 -16.08 17.42 -18.94
C GLU A 223 -16.74 18.78 -19.19
N GLN A 224 -16.28 19.84 -18.50
CA GLN A 224 -16.76 21.19 -18.73
C GLN A 224 -16.48 21.66 -20.17
N GLN A 225 -15.28 21.39 -20.70
CA GLN A 225 -14.93 21.73 -22.08
C GLN A 225 -15.79 20.96 -23.09
N ALA A 226 -16.02 19.66 -22.86
CA ALA A 226 -16.89 18.85 -23.72
C ALA A 226 -18.36 19.34 -23.70
N ALA A 227 -18.85 19.75 -22.52
CA ALA A 227 -20.18 20.34 -22.39
C ALA A 227 -20.28 21.69 -23.13
N GLN A 228 -19.26 22.55 -23.04
CA GLN A 228 -19.21 23.82 -23.78
C GLN A 228 -19.20 23.57 -25.30
N ALA A 229 -18.40 22.62 -25.79
CA ALA A 229 -18.37 22.26 -27.21
C ALA A 229 -19.74 21.77 -27.68
N THR A 230 -20.40 20.93 -26.89
CA THR A 230 -21.75 20.42 -27.19
C THR A 230 -22.77 21.56 -27.27
N MET A 231 -22.71 22.51 -26.33
CA MET A 231 -23.57 23.70 -26.32
C MET A 231 -23.39 24.54 -27.59
N LEU A 232 -22.14 24.79 -28.02
CA LEU A 232 -21.85 25.53 -29.24
C LEU A 232 -22.38 24.81 -30.49
N CYS A 233 -22.23 23.49 -30.57
CA CYS A 233 -22.80 22.69 -31.66
C CYS A 233 -24.33 22.80 -31.72
N LEU A 234 -25.02 22.74 -30.57
CA LEU A 234 -26.47 22.92 -30.50
C LEU A 234 -26.88 24.33 -30.91
N GLN A 235 -26.14 25.36 -30.48
CA GLN A 235 -26.39 26.74 -30.87
C GLN A 235 -26.26 26.91 -32.40
N HIS A 236 -25.22 26.33 -33.01
CA HIS A 236 -25.05 26.32 -34.47
C HIS A 236 -26.20 25.60 -35.18
N ALA A 237 -26.63 24.44 -34.68
CA ALA A 237 -27.76 23.70 -35.25
C ALA A 237 -29.06 24.51 -35.21
N LEU A 238 -29.33 25.20 -34.10
CA LEU A 238 -30.49 26.08 -33.96
C LEU A 238 -30.44 27.28 -34.91
N HIS A 239 -29.26 27.90 -35.08
CA HIS A 239 -29.09 28.98 -36.07
C HIS A 239 -29.34 28.49 -37.50
N HIS A 240 -28.84 27.29 -37.84
CA HIS A 240 -29.07 26.69 -39.15
C HIS A 240 -30.56 26.38 -39.39
N GLN A 241 -31.25 25.82 -38.39
CA GLN A 241 -32.69 25.56 -38.47
C GLN A 241 -33.48 26.85 -38.74
N LYS A 242 -33.21 27.93 -37.98
CA LYS A 242 -33.87 29.22 -38.19
C LYS A 242 -33.61 29.79 -39.59
N ALA A 243 -32.39 29.61 -40.11
CA ALA A 243 -32.06 30.04 -41.47
C ALA A 243 -32.88 29.29 -42.54
N LEU A 244 -33.08 27.97 -42.36
CA LEU A 244 -33.93 27.17 -43.23
C LEU A 244 -35.40 27.61 -43.16
N GLU A 245 -35.94 27.84 -41.96
CA GLU A 245 -37.32 28.32 -41.77
C GLU A 245 -37.52 29.66 -42.51
N HIS A 246 -36.60 30.61 -42.36
CA HIS A 246 -36.66 31.89 -43.08
C HIS A 246 -36.61 31.75 -44.60
N ALA A 247 -35.83 30.80 -45.12
CA ALA A 247 -35.76 30.53 -46.55
C ALA A 247 -37.09 29.98 -47.10
N THR A 248 -37.77 29.10 -46.35
CA THR A 248 -39.05 28.52 -46.76
C THR A 248 -40.20 29.53 -46.76
N THR A 249 -40.23 30.50 -45.85
CA THR A 249 -41.28 31.55 -45.82
C THR A 249 -41.22 32.59 -46.96
N LYS A 250 -40.17 32.58 -47.77
CA LYS A 250 -40.00 33.54 -48.89
C LYS A 250 -40.43 32.98 -50.26
N GLN A 251 -40.92 31.74 -50.30
CA GLN A 251 -41.54 31.13 -51.49
C GLN A 251 -43.06 31.23 -51.40
#